data_AF-A0AAW6U3S8-F1
#
_entry.id   AF-A0AAW6U3S8-F1
#
_cell.length_a   1.000
_cell.length_b   1.000
_cell.length_c   1.000
_cell.angle_alpha   90.00
_cell.angle_beta   90.00
_cell.angle_gamma   90.00
#
_symmetry.space_group_name_H-M   'P 1'
#
loop_
_entity.id
_entity.type
_entity.pdbx_description
1 polymer ?
#
loop_
_entity_poly.entity_id
_entity_poly.type
_entity_poly.pdbx_seq_one_letter_code
_entity_poly.pdbx_strand_id
1 'polypeptide(L)'
;MELIDLIAGSLKTVKESLDLDPKCDFSLAAQVVELKSRIAELQRLLDEAERNLKERDELIVQLRAAIPSTDEMLVEGAAWFVRKSGEIVDGPFCTRCFTRQRRTVRLIDAPQPDDASGKASEWVQCPTCGVPVRSRLAAQQTDGRGANAGSKRDPAPSEQKPALVGHRA
;
A
#
# COMPACT_ATOMS: atom_id res chain seq x y z
N MET A 1 35.86 -33.96 81.84
CA MET A 1 36.69 -33.55 80.69
C MET A 1 35.86 -33.79 79.44
N GLU A 2 34.69 -33.14 79.32
CA GLU A 2 33.65 -33.52 78.33
C GLU A 2 33.09 -32.30 77.59
N LEU A 3 33.05 -31.12 78.23
CA LEU A 3 32.48 -29.91 77.65
C LEU A 3 33.38 -29.27 76.58
N ILE A 4 34.70 -29.36 76.78
CA ILE A 4 35.69 -28.77 75.85
C ILE A 4 35.70 -29.54 74.53
N ASP A 5 35.61 -30.87 74.59
CA ASP A 5 35.58 -31.70 73.39
C ASP A 5 34.27 -31.56 72.61
N LEU A 6 33.15 -31.35 73.31
CA LEU A 6 31.86 -31.05 72.68
C LEU A 6 31.86 -29.70 71.94
N ILE A 7 32.46 -28.67 72.55
CA ILE A 7 32.58 -27.34 71.95
C ILE A 7 33.57 -27.38 70.77
N ALA A 8 34.69 -28.08 70.91
CA ALA A 8 35.68 -28.25 69.84
C ALA A 8 35.09 -29.03 68.65
N GLY A 9 34.31 -30.08 68.91
CA GLY A 9 33.57 -30.82 67.89
C GLY A 9 32.58 -29.94 67.16
N SER A 10 31.77 -29.16 67.90
CA SER A 10 30.78 -28.25 67.31
C SER A 10 31.43 -27.16 66.46
N LEU A 11 32.54 -26.57 66.90
CA LEU A 11 33.29 -25.57 66.14
C LEU A 11 33.92 -26.15 64.88
N LYS A 12 34.37 -27.42 64.92
CA LYS A 12 34.89 -28.12 63.76
C LYS A 12 33.80 -28.36 62.71
N THR A 13 32.62 -28.80 63.13
CA THR A 13 31.48 -29.00 62.22
C THR A 13 31.02 -27.69 61.60
N VAL A 14 30.98 -26.60 62.38
CA VAL A 14 30.63 -25.26 61.87
C VAL A 14 31.69 -24.75 60.90
N LYS A 15 32.98 -24.99 61.18
CA LYS A 15 34.08 -24.65 60.27
C LYS A 15 33.99 -25.41 58.96
N GLU A 16 33.73 -26.72 59.00
CA GLU A 16 33.54 -27.56 57.81
C GLU A 16 32.26 -27.21 57.03
N SER A 17 31.21 -26.71 57.69
CA SER A 17 29.99 -26.23 57.01
C SER A 17 30.12 -24.83 56.40
N LEU A 18 31.02 -24.01 56.94
CA LEU A 18 31.32 -22.66 56.43
C LEU A 18 32.43 -22.69 55.38
N ASP A 19 33.25 -23.75 55.32
CA ASP A 19 34.00 -24.18 54.14
C ASP A 19 33.00 -24.69 53.08
N LEU A 20 32.12 -23.79 52.63
CA LEU A 20 31.30 -23.99 51.46
C LEU A 20 32.25 -24.29 50.30
N ASP A 21 32.08 -25.48 49.71
CA ASP A 21 32.88 -25.98 48.61
C ASP A 21 32.98 -24.88 47.52
N PRO A 22 34.17 -24.30 47.26
CA PRO A 22 34.34 -23.17 46.35
C PRO A 22 33.90 -23.47 44.92
N LYS A 23 33.61 -24.74 44.60
CA LYS A 23 33.04 -25.18 43.32
C LYS A 23 31.64 -24.63 43.04
N CYS A 24 30.84 -24.30 44.06
CA CYS A 24 29.48 -23.77 43.85
C CYS A 24 29.47 -22.32 43.34
N ASP A 25 30.41 -21.48 43.77
CA ASP A 25 30.42 -20.05 43.45
C ASP A 25 30.80 -19.77 41.99
N PHE A 26 31.72 -20.55 41.41
CA PHE A 26 32.12 -20.39 40.01
C PHE A 26 31.00 -20.78 39.02
N SER A 27 30.16 -21.75 39.39
CA SER A 27 29.04 -22.20 38.55
C SER A 27 27.91 -21.15 38.47
N LEU A 28 27.57 -20.51 39.60
CA LEU A 28 26.58 -19.43 39.65
C LEU A 28 27.09 -18.15 38.98
N ALA A 29 28.34 -17.77 39.22
CA ALA A 29 28.92 -16.59 38.58
C ALA A 29 28.97 -16.74 37.05
N ALA A 30 29.34 -17.92 36.54
CA ALA A 30 29.33 -18.21 35.10
C ALA A 30 27.93 -18.13 34.50
N GLN A 31 26.92 -18.71 35.16
CA GLN A 31 25.52 -18.64 34.72
C GLN A 31 24.98 -17.19 34.72
N VAL A 32 25.36 -16.37 35.70
CA VAL A 32 24.97 -14.95 35.74
C VAL A 32 25.61 -14.18 34.59
N VAL A 33 26.87 -14.45 34.26
CA VAL A 33 27.54 -13.82 33.11
C VAL A 33 26.88 -14.23 31.80
N GLU A 34 26.54 -15.53 31.64
CA GLU A 34 25.84 -16.03 30.45
C GLU A 34 24.43 -15.46 30.32
N LEU A 35 23.68 -15.34 31.41
CA LEU A 35 22.36 -14.70 31.40
C LEU A 35 22.47 -13.22 31.03
N LYS A 36 23.46 -12.50 31.55
CA LYS A 36 23.71 -11.11 31.18
C LYS A 36 24.07 -10.95 29.71
N SER A 37 24.88 -11.85 29.14
CA SER A 37 25.18 -11.81 27.70
C SER A 37 23.96 -12.09 26.84
N ARG A 38 23.12 -13.05 27.26
CA ARG A 38 21.84 -13.33 26.55
C ARG A 38 20.86 -12.16 26.63
N ILE A 39 20.75 -11.50 27.78
CA ILE A 39 19.91 -10.31 27.95
C ILE A 39 20.38 -9.18 27.04
N ALA A 40 21.69 -8.93 27.00
CA ALA A 40 22.26 -7.91 26.12
C ALA A 40 22.00 -8.20 24.63
N GLU A 41 22.13 -9.46 24.21
CA GLU A 41 21.83 -9.85 22.83
C GLU A 41 20.34 -9.71 22.50
N LEU A 42 19.45 -10.11 23.42
CA LEU A 42 18.01 -9.94 23.24
C LEU A 42 17.61 -8.45 23.16
N GLN A 43 18.24 -7.58 23.96
CA GLN A 43 18.02 -6.14 23.87
C GLN A 43 18.50 -5.57 22.53
N ARG A 44 19.68 -6.00 22.05
CA ARG A 44 20.18 -5.61 20.72
C ARG A 44 19.20 -6.01 19.61
N LEU A 45 18.67 -7.23 19.67
CA LEU A 45 17.69 -7.74 18.70
C LEU A 45 16.36 -6.98 18.78
N LEU A 46 15.92 -6.60 19.98
CA LEU A 46 14.73 -5.78 20.17
C LEU A 46 14.90 -4.40 19.54
N ASP A 47 16.02 -3.73 19.80
CA ASP A 47 16.32 -2.40 19.23
C ASP A 47 16.41 -2.44 17.70
N GLU A 48 16.94 -3.53 17.14
CA GLU A 48 16.99 -3.77 15.69
C GLU A 48 15.58 -4.00 15.11
N ALA A 49 14.76 -4.81 15.76
CA ALA A 49 13.38 -5.04 15.37
C ALA A 49 12.54 -3.76 15.42
N GLU A 50 12.70 -2.93 16.45
CA GLU A 50 12.00 -1.65 16.58
C GLU A 50 12.38 -0.66 15.48
N ARG A 51 13.68 -0.58 15.12
CA ARG A 51 14.14 0.23 13.99
C ARG A 51 13.54 -0.25 12.66
N ASN A 52 13.59 -1.55 12.41
CA ASN A 52 13.01 -2.16 11.21
C ASN A 52 11.49 -1.91 11.12
N LEU A 53 10.77 -1.96 12.25
CA LEU A 53 9.34 -1.64 12.28
C LEU A 53 9.08 -0.18 11.90
N LYS A 54 9.84 0.77 12.47
CA LYS A 54 9.72 2.19 12.13
C LYS A 54 9.96 2.45 10.64
N GLU A 55 11.02 1.88 10.07
CA GLU A 55 11.32 2.02 8.63
C GLU A 55 10.18 1.47 7.75
N ARG A 56 9.60 0.33 8.15
CA ARG A 56 8.47 -0.27 7.42
C ARG A 56 7.21 0.56 7.55
N ASP A 57 6.93 1.13 8.72
CA ASP A 57 5.77 2.00 8.92
C ASP A 57 5.92 3.29 8.10
N GLU A 58 7.11 3.88 8.03
CA GLU A 58 7.40 5.02 7.15
C GLU A 58 7.15 4.69 5.67
N LEU A 59 7.60 3.52 5.21
CA LEU A 59 7.32 3.01 3.87
C LEU A 59 5.82 2.82 3.63
N ILE A 60 5.08 2.28 4.61
CA ILE A 60 3.63 2.13 4.51
C ILE A 60 2.96 3.50 4.41
N VAL A 61 3.39 4.49 5.19
CA VAL A 61 2.86 5.87 5.11
C VAL A 61 3.14 6.47 3.74
N GLN A 62 4.36 6.34 3.20
CA GLN A 62 4.72 6.84 1.88
C GLN A 62 3.88 6.18 0.77
N LEU A 63 3.72 4.85 0.82
CA LEU A 63 2.90 4.12 -0.14
C LEU A 63 1.43 4.52 -0.03
N ARG A 64 0.88 4.65 1.18
CA ARG A 64 -0.49 5.11 1.40
C ARG A 64 -0.71 6.54 0.92
N ALA A 65 0.27 7.43 1.07
CA ALA A 65 0.21 8.79 0.53
C ALA A 65 0.27 8.82 -1.01
N ALA A 66 0.84 7.79 -1.65
CA ALA A 66 0.80 7.62 -3.11
C ALA A 66 -0.54 7.03 -3.62
N ILE A 67 -1.28 6.28 -2.80
CA ILE A 67 -2.57 5.68 -3.14
C ILE A 67 -3.67 6.68 -3.59
N PRO A 68 -3.85 7.89 -3.02
CA PRO A 68 -4.89 8.81 -3.49
C PRO A 68 -4.78 9.21 -4.97
N SER A 69 -3.63 9.00 -5.62
CA SER A 69 -3.47 9.14 -7.08
C SER A 69 -4.02 7.94 -7.90
N THR A 70 -4.37 6.84 -7.23
CA THR A 70 -4.79 5.56 -7.81
C THR A 70 -6.22 5.16 -7.45
N ASP A 71 -6.83 5.73 -6.41
CA ASP A 71 -8.27 5.53 -6.13
C ASP A 71 -9.18 6.14 -7.21
N GLU A 72 -8.62 7.09 -7.97
CA GLU A 72 -9.22 7.60 -9.20
C GLU A 72 -9.00 6.68 -10.41
N MET A 73 -8.33 5.53 -10.26
CA MET A 73 -7.99 4.64 -11.37
C MET A 73 -8.64 3.27 -11.20
N LEU A 74 -9.64 2.96 -12.03
CA LEU A 74 -10.23 1.62 -12.11
C LEU A 74 -9.55 0.86 -13.27
N VAL A 75 -8.90 -0.25 -12.97
CA VAL A 75 -8.23 -1.10 -13.99
C VAL A 75 -9.07 -2.35 -14.25
N GLU A 76 -9.49 -2.56 -15.51
CA GLU A 76 -10.15 -3.78 -15.99
C GLU A 76 -9.26 -4.44 -17.06
N GLY A 77 -8.49 -5.46 -16.65
CA GLY A 77 -7.55 -6.14 -17.54
C GLY A 77 -6.49 -5.20 -18.11
N ALA A 78 -6.46 -5.04 -19.44
CA ALA A 78 -5.51 -4.16 -20.14
C ALA A 78 -6.06 -2.74 -20.42
N ALA A 79 -7.25 -2.43 -19.90
CA ALA A 79 -7.86 -1.11 -19.92
C ALA A 79 -7.87 -0.48 -18.51
N TRP A 80 -7.75 0.84 -18.42
CA TRP A 80 -7.99 1.58 -17.19
C TRP A 80 -8.90 2.78 -17.43
N PHE A 81 -9.55 3.22 -16.37
CA PHE A 81 -10.59 4.24 -16.36
C PHE A 81 -10.33 5.23 -15.23
N VAL A 82 -10.76 6.48 -15.42
CA VAL A 82 -10.76 7.49 -14.37
C VAL A 82 -12.09 7.42 -13.63
N ARG A 83 -12.04 7.24 -12.31
CA ARG A 83 -13.21 7.22 -11.42
C ARG A 83 -13.16 8.42 -10.48
N LYS A 84 -14.26 9.16 -10.35
CA LYS A 84 -14.41 10.23 -9.36
C LYS A 84 -15.72 10.01 -8.61
N SER A 85 -15.68 10.07 -7.28
CA SER A 85 -16.85 9.88 -6.42
C SER A 85 -17.63 8.59 -6.69
N GLY A 86 -16.94 7.51 -7.08
CA GLY A 86 -17.54 6.21 -7.38
C GLY A 86 -18.01 6.02 -8.83
N GLU A 87 -18.05 7.08 -9.64
CA GLU A 87 -18.50 7.03 -11.03
C GLU A 87 -17.33 7.10 -12.02
N ILE A 88 -17.43 6.37 -13.14
CA ILE A 88 -16.43 6.43 -14.19
C ILE A 88 -16.64 7.71 -15.00
N VAL A 89 -15.69 8.63 -14.92
CA VAL A 89 -15.73 9.93 -15.61
C VAL A 89 -14.94 9.95 -16.91
N ASP A 90 -13.95 9.06 -17.06
CA ASP A 90 -13.16 8.96 -18.30
C ASP A 90 -12.56 7.57 -18.51
N GLY A 91 -12.04 7.32 -19.71
CA GLY A 91 -11.58 6.03 -20.21
C GLY A 91 -12.35 5.57 -21.46
N PRO A 92 -12.11 4.35 -21.96
CA PRO A 92 -11.04 3.42 -21.58
C PRO A 92 -9.65 3.86 -22.10
N PHE A 93 -8.61 3.64 -21.31
CA PHE A 93 -7.21 3.92 -21.66
C PHE A 93 -6.33 2.66 -21.61
N CYS A 94 -5.27 2.62 -22.40
CA CYS A 94 -4.35 1.49 -22.46
C CYS A 94 -3.45 1.44 -21.22
N THR A 95 -3.61 0.41 -20.39
CA THR A 95 -2.77 0.18 -19.20
C THR A 95 -1.31 -0.04 -19.60
N ARG A 96 -1.05 -0.80 -20.67
CA ARG A 96 0.31 -1.13 -21.13
C ARG A 96 1.11 0.10 -21.55
N CYS A 97 0.49 1.04 -22.28
CA CYS A 97 1.13 2.29 -22.68
C CYS A 97 1.39 3.21 -21.49
N PHE A 98 0.45 3.24 -20.54
CA PHE A 98 0.61 4.02 -19.32
C PHE A 98 1.75 3.46 -18.45
N THR A 99 1.80 2.15 -18.22
CA THR A 99 2.86 1.52 -17.40
C THR A 99 4.25 1.64 -18.02
N ARG A 100 4.40 1.41 -19.33
CA ARG A 100 5.72 1.38 -19.98
C ARG A 100 6.25 2.75 -20.37
N GLN A 101 5.38 3.64 -20.84
CA GLN A 101 5.78 4.90 -21.48
C GLN A 101 5.20 6.13 -20.77
N ARG A 102 4.43 5.96 -19.69
CA ARG A 102 3.67 7.02 -19.02
C ARG A 102 2.78 7.82 -19.97
N ARG A 103 2.31 7.17 -21.04
CA ARG A 103 1.41 7.77 -22.04
C ARG A 103 -0.02 7.33 -21.82
N THR A 104 -0.93 8.29 -21.71
CA THR A 104 -2.37 8.05 -21.69
C THR A 104 -2.88 7.91 -23.11
N VAL A 105 -3.13 6.67 -23.53
CA VAL A 105 -3.62 6.35 -24.89
C VAL A 105 -5.04 5.83 -24.77
N ARG A 106 -6.02 6.49 -25.40
CA ARG A 106 -7.42 6.04 -25.42
C ARG A 106 -7.55 4.79 -26.29
N LEU A 107 -8.23 3.78 -25.78
CA LEU A 107 -8.58 2.58 -26.54
C LEU A 107 -9.73 2.92 -27.50
N ILE A 108 -9.71 2.33 -28.69
CA ILE A 108 -10.73 2.50 -29.73
C ILE A 108 -11.47 1.20 -29.97
N ASP A 109 -12.67 1.23 -30.53
CA ASP A 109 -13.42 0.02 -30.85
C ASP A 109 -12.63 -0.88 -31.79
N ALA A 110 -12.67 -2.18 -31.53
CA ALA A 110 -11.96 -3.17 -32.32
C ALA A 110 -12.92 -4.30 -32.71
N PRO A 111 -12.75 -4.87 -33.92
CA PRO A 111 -13.49 -6.07 -34.28
C PRO A 111 -13.13 -7.21 -33.33
N GLN A 112 -14.12 -8.03 -33.03
CA GLN A 112 -13.91 -9.27 -32.27
C GLN A 112 -12.92 -10.17 -33.03
N PRO A 113 -11.88 -10.68 -32.37
CA PRO A 113 -11.02 -11.69 -32.97
C PRO A 113 -11.81 -12.95 -33.30
N ASP A 114 -11.55 -13.58 -34.45
CA ASP A 114 -12.29 -14.76 -34.95
C ASP A 114 -12.30 -15.93 -33.94
N ASP A 115 -11.23 -16.07 -33.16
CA ASP A 115 -11.06 -17.14 -32.17
C ASP A 115 -11.56 -16.77 -30.75
N ALA A 116 -12.13 -15.58 -30.57
CA ALA A 116 -12.44 -15.07 -29.25
C ALA A 116 -13.94 -15.18 -28.91
N SER A 117 -14.25 -15.61 -27.69
CA SER A 117 -15.60 -15.68 -27.15
C SER A 117 -16.01 -14.39 -26.45
N GLY A 118 -17.22 -13.89 -26.71
CA GLY A 118 -17.74 -12.63 -26.14
C GLY A 118 -18.61 -11.85 -27.13
N LYS A 119 -19.09 -10.68 -26.71
CA LYS A 119 -19.78 -9.72 -27.59
C LYS A 119 -18.77 -8.85 -28.31
N ALA A 120 -19.02 -8.53 -29.58
CA ALA A 120 -18.14 -7.66 -30.36
C ALA A 120 -17.97 -6.26 -29.76
N SER A 121 -19.01 -5.71 -29.13
CA SER A 121 -18.97 -4.39 -28.46
C SER A 121 -18.04 -4.32 -27.24
N GLU A 122 -17.56 -5.46 -26.73
CA GLU A 122 -16.62 -5.51 -25.60
C GLU A 122 -15.15 -5.43 -26.03
N TRP A 123 -14.86 -5.42 -27.33
CA TRP A 123 -13.50 -5.40 -27.84
C TRP A 123 -13.04 -4.00 -28.21
N VAL A 124 -11.94 -3.59 -27.59
CA VAL A 124 -11.25 -2.33 -27.88
C VAL A 124 -9.76 -2.59 -28.13
N GLN A 125 -9.10 -1.76 -28.91
CA GLN A 125 -7.69 -1.90 -29.24
C GLN A 125 -6.94 -0.60 -28.96
N CYS A 126 -5.69 -0.73 -28.54
CA CYS A 126 -4.81 0.42 -28.43
C CYS A 126 -4.24 0.78 -29.82
N PRO A 127 -4.44 2.01 -30.32
CA PRO A 127 -3.89 2.42 -31.62
C PRO A 127 -2.35 2.47 -31.62
N THR A 128 -1.73 2.63 -30.45
CA THR A 128 -0.27 2.76 -30.32
C THR A 128 0.45 1.42 -30.22
N CYS A 129 -0.09 0.47 -29.44
CA CYS A 129 0.58 -0.81 -29.19
C CYS A 129 -0.14 -2.02 -29.80
N GLY A 130 -1.27 -1.80 -30.47
CA GLY A 130 -2.01 -2.83 -31.19
C GLY A 130 -2.65 -3.91 -30.33
N VAL A 131 -2.56 -3.82 -29.00
CA VAL A 131 -3.09 -4.84 -28.08
C VAL A 131 -4.63 -4.81 -28.11
N PRO A 132 -5.30 -5.90 -28.51
CA PRO A 132 -6.73 -6.04 -28.32
C PRO A 132 -7.02 -6.32 -26.85
N VAL A 133 -8.06 -5.68 -26.34
CA VAL A 133 -8.48 -5.72 -24.94
C VAL A 133 -9.97 -5.94 -24.91
N ARG A 134 -10.40 -6.92 -24.12
CA ARG A 134 -11.80 -7.09 -23.80
C ARG A 134 -12.12 -6.32 -22.51
N SER A 135 -13.06 -5.39 -22.57
CA SER A 135 -13.54 -4.64 -21.40
C SER A 135 -15.05 -4.44 -21.48
N ARG A 136 -15.77 -4.92 -20.45
CA ARG A 136 -17.22 -4.75 -20.38
C ARG A 136 -17.60 -3.30 -20.07
N LEU A 137 -16.77 -2.61 -19.30
CA LEU A 137 -16.98 -1.19 -18.98
C LEU A 137 -16.76 -0.30 -20.21
N ALA A 138 -15.82 -0.67 -21.10
CA ALA A 138 -15.63 0.02 -22.37
C ALA A 138 -16.89 -0.07 -23.24
N ALA A 139 -17.49 -1.27 -23.37
CA ALA A 139 -18.75 -1.48 -24.10
C ALA A 139 -19.88 -0.60 -23.56
N GLN A 140 -20.03 -0.51 -22.24
CA GLN A 140 -21.08 0.29 -21.62
C GLN A 140 -20.93 1.79 -21.90
N GLN A 141 -19.69 2.30 -21.99
CA GLN A 141 -19.43 3.70 -22.33
C GLN A 141 -19.64 4.01 -23.82
N THR A 142 -19.28 3.08 -24.72
CA THR A 142 -19.48 3.27 -26.16
C THR A 142 -20.95 3.14 -26.54
N ASP A 143 -21.67 2.18 -25.97
CA ASP A 143 -23.12 2.02 -26.12
C ASP A 143 -23.89 3.23 -25.53
N GLY A 144 -23.43 3.79 -24.40
CA GLY A 144 -24.02 4.98 -23.77
C GLY A 144 -23.75 6.30 -24.51
N ARG A 145 -22.66 6.41 -25.28
CA ARG A 145 -22.37 7.60 -26.11
C ARG A 145 -23.33 7.74 -27.29
N GLY A 146 -24.04 6.68 -27.68
CA GLY A 146 -25.12 6.73 -28.68
C GLY A 146 -26.37 7.49 -28.23
N ALA A 147 -26.56 7.71 -26.91
CA ALA A 147 -27.76 8.37 -26.38
C ALA A 147 -27.59 9.88 -26.11
N ASN A 148 -26.37 10.44 -26.18
CA ASN A 148 -26.12 11.84 -25.81
C ASN A 148 -25.40 12.68 -26.90
N ALA A 149 -25.18 12.14 -28.09
CA ALA A 149 -24.73 12.91 -29.25
C ALA A 149 -25.92 13.47 -30.03
N GLY A 150 -26.71 14.36 -29.42
CA GLY A 150 -27.95 14.83 -30.04
C GLY A 150 -28.67 16.01 -29.40
N SER A 151 -28.02 16.85 -28.58
CA SER A 151 -28.59 18.17 -28.28
C SER A 151 -27.93 19.21 -29.15
N LYS A 152 -28.63 19.54 -30.25
CA LYS A 152 -28.47 20.79 -30.99
C LYS A 152 -28.28 21.92 -29.98
N ARG A 153 -27.11 22.56 -29.99
CA ARG A 153 -26.99 23.90 -29.41
C ARG A 153 -27.79 24.82 -30.31
N ASP A 154 -28.95 25.24 -29.83
CA ASP A 154 -29.66 26.38 -30.37
C ASP A 154 -28.72 27.60 -30.39
N PRO A 155 -28.74 28.43 -31.46
CA PRO A 155 -27.97 29.66 -31.47
C PRO A 155 -28.49 30.59 -30.37
N ALA A 156 -27.57 31.08 -29.54
CA ALA A 156 -27.83 31.98 -28.44
C ALA A 156 -28.68 33.20 -28.88
N PRO A 157 -29.72 33.60 -28.13
CA PRO A 157 -30.43 34.82 -28.42
C PRO A 157 -29.55 36.03 -28.06
N SER A 158 -29.42 36.91 -29.04
CA SER A 158 -28.79 38.23 -29.01
C SER A 158 -29.14 39.03 -27.75
N GLU A 159 -28.10 39.44 -27.00
CA GLU A 159 -28.22 40.46 -25.96
C GLU A 159 -28.58 41.81 -26.59
N GLN A 160 -29.75 42.32 -26.20
CA GLN A 160 -30.22 43.66 -26.54
C GLN A 160 -29.43 44.70 -25.73
N LYS A 161 -28.85 45.67 -26.46
CA LYS A 161 -28.30 46.92 -25.90
C LYS A 161 -29.36 47.65 -25.07
N PRO A 162 -29.04 48.13 -23.85
CA PRO A 162 -29.86 49.14 -23.20
C PRO A 162 -29.64 50.51 -23.85
N ALA A 163 -30.76 51.18 -24.14
CA ALA A 163 -30.82 52.53 -24.69
C ALA A 163 -30.30 53.55 -23.67
N LEU A 164 -29.33 54.38 -24.07
CA LEU A 164 -29.01 55.61 -23.37
C LEU A 164 -30.15 56.62 -23.62
N VAL A 165 -30.88 56.91 -22.55
CA VAL A 165 -31.85 58.01 -22.49
C VAL A 165 -31.07 59.32 -22.49
N GLY A 166 -31.26 60.12 -23.54
CA GLY A 166 -30.82 61.50 -23.57
C GLY A 166 -31.71 62.37 -22.70
N HIS A 167 -31.11 63.16 -21.81
CA HIS A 167 -31.71 64.37 -21.28
C HIS A 167 -30.78 65.54 -21.55
N ARG A 168 -31.25 66.41 -22.45
CA ARG A 168 -30.81 67.79 -22.61
C ARG A 168 -31.78 68.65 -21.80
N ALA A 169 -31.28 69.38 -20.83
CA ALA A 169 -31.54 70.80 -20.58
C ALA A 169 -30.54 71.27 -19.53
#